data_AF-A0A7W5CHR4-F1
#
_entry.id   AF-A0A7W5CHR4-F1
#
_cell.length_a   1.000
_cell.length_b   1.000
_cell.length_c   1.000
_cell.angle_alpha   90.00
_cell.angle_beta   90.00
_cell.angle_gamma   90.00
#
_symmetry.space_group_name_H-M   'P 1'
#
loop_
_entity.id
_entity.type
_entity.pdbx_description
1 polymer ?
#
loop_
_entity_poly.entity_id
_entity_poly.type
_entity_poly.pdbx_seq_one_letter_code
_entity_poly.pdbx_strand_id
1 'polypeptide(L)'
;MTSVRTILAAGASAVAVALTLTSCAGPAEPDRGGNDRTVETASAFLSTYVDDGRVVRTDQGGDTVSEGQAYGLLLAVAAGDEGQFDRIWSWTTENLQRDDLLLSWRWVDGAVVDDEPASDADLDAARALVLAADRFDRDDLRAEGIALGAALLDEMTAETALGRILLPGPWATSAPHAYNPSYASPAAYAVLSEASDDPRWEELAEGSRSVTSALLDANPLPTDWATVATDGTVAIAGAADGQGEPGYGYDATRTPIRLAESCDAADRALAGRIATALPADDTLAAELDTGAGAVTGDQHAVAYAGRAAAYAGDGRMDAAAADLQRMSETSSTTPTYYGDAWNALATAMLSDDVLAGCPPLGESASAAPAGAADAAAGTSSAASGFQDPVAAPSASTATPVHLSIPAIGVESDLIGLDRGADGWIEAPTDFDAVGWYERGVLPGEVGPAVIAAHVDSPTGPAVFFDLPKLAPGDTVSVRRSDGTTADFVVTGLQTVEKDTFPTASIYAPVPTPELRIVTCAGAWDPATGHYVDNLVVTAVAA
;
A
#
# COMPACT_ATOMS: atom_id res chain seq x y z
N MET A 1 103.99 -42.36 -6.43
CA MET A 1 103.94 -41.51 -7.64
C MET A 1 103.01 -40.35 -7.31
N THR A 2 103.35 -39.43 -6.40
CA THR A 2 104.32 -38.34 -6.49
C THR A 2 103.95 -37.28 -7.55
N SER A 3 103.29 -36.23 -7.05
CA SER A 3 103.58 -34.80 -7.29
C SER A 3 102.82 -33.98 -8.35
N VAL A 4 102.42 -32.81 -7.86
CA VAL A 4 102.37 -31.44 -8.45
C VAL A 4 100.93 -30.86 -8.55
N ARG A 5 100.47 -29.99 -7.61
CA ARG A 5 100.64 -28.50 -7.49
C ARG A 5 99.91 -27.74 -8.63
N THR A 6 99.11 -26.67 -8.50
CA THR A 6 98.81 -25.67 -7.45
C THR A 6 97.68 -24.72 -7.97
N ILE A 7 97.02 -23.99 -7.05
CA ILE A 7 96.51 -22.58 -7.11
C ILE A 7 94.98 -22.35 -7.07
N LEU A 8 94.65 -21.54 -6.05
CA LEU A 8 93.44 -20.85 -5.63
C LEU A 8 92.71 -20.05 -6.74
N ALA A 9 91.41 -19.80 -6.59
CA ALA A 9 90.89 -18.51 -6.11
C ALA A 9 89.35 -18.38 -6.15
N ALA A 10 88.89 -17.54 -5.22
CA ALA A 10 87.63 -16.80 -5.17
C ALA A 10 86.36 -17.54 -4.75
N GLY A 11 86.03 -17.36 -3.46
CA GLY A 11 84.66 -17.47 -2.97
C GLY A 11 83.86 -16.20 -3.26
N ALA A 12 82.55 -16.37 -3.42
CA ALA A 12 81.55 -15.36 -3.19
C ALA A 12 80.30 -16.06 -2.63
N SER A 13 79.96 -15.74 -1.39
CA SER A 13 78.77 -16.21 -0.68
C SER A 13 77.50 -15.68 -1.37
N ALA A 14 76.60 -16.57 -1.76
CA ALA A 14 75.27 -16.19 -2.21
C ALA A 14 74.37 -15.92 -1.00
N VAL A 15 73.88 -14.69 -0.90
CA VAL A 15 72.80 -14.27 0.01
C VAL A 15 71.49 -14.85 -0.53
N ALA A 16 70.82 -15.69 0.25
CA ALA A 16 69.48 -16.16 -0.04
C ALA A 16 68.47 -15.04 0.30
N VAL A 17 67.89 -14.43 -0.72
CA VAL A 17 66.72 -13.55 -0.60
C VAL A 17 65.49 -14.45 -0.52
N ALA A 18 64.80 -14.44 0.61
CA ALA A 18 63.49 -15.05 0.75
C ALA A 18 62.47 -14.20 -0.03
N LEU A 19 61.99 -14.70 -1.17
CA LEU A 19 60.80 -14.16 -1.82
C LEU A 19 59.59 -14.54 -0.97
N THR A 20 58.96 -13.53 -0.36
CA THR A 20 57.59 -13.63 0.18
C THR A 20 56.65 -13.86 -0.99
N LEU A 21 56.00 -15.02 -1.03
CA LEU A 21 54.90 -15.31 -1.95
C LEU A 21 53.72 -14.41 -1.58
N THR A 22 53.56 -13.31 -2.32
CA THR A 22 52.36 -12.48 -2.29
C THR A 22 51.22 -13.30 -2.89
N SER A 23 50.26 -13.70 -2.05
CA SER A 23 49.00 -14.29 -2.52
C SER A 23 48.30 -13.28 -3.41
N CYS A 24 48.10 -13.61 -4.68
CA CYS A 24 47.21 -12.85 -5.56
C CYS A 24 45.78 -13.04 -5.04
N ALA A 25 45.25 -12.03 -4.35
CA ALA A 25 43.81 -11.92 -4.16
C ALA A 25 43.16 -11.78 -5.55
N GLY A 26 42.19 -12.63 -5.86
CA GLY A 26 41.31 -12.40 -7.00
C GLY A 26 40.50 -11.11 -6.81
N PRO A 27 39.85 -10.59 -7.85
CA PRO A 27 38.91 -9.48 -7.68
C PRO A 27 37.89 -9.87 -6.61
N ALA A 28 37.66 -8.97 -5.65
CA ALA A 28 36.61 -9.14 -4.66
C ALA A 28 35.27 -9.31 -5.38
N GLU A 29 34.50 -10.34 -5.02
CA GLU A 29 33.08 -10.40 -5.39
C GLU A 29 32.40 -9.11 -4.87
N PRO A 30 31.49 -8.50 -5.65
CA PRO A 30 30.73 -7.36 -5.16
C PRO A 30 29.94 -7.77 -3.90
N ASP A 31 29.86 -6.85 -2.94
CA ASP A 31 29.24 -7.07 -1.64
C ASP A 31 27.75 -7.42 -1.78
N ARG A 32 27.32 -8.57 -1.26
CA ARG A 32 26.00 -9.20 -1.50
C ARG A 32 24.90 -8.75 -0.52
N GLY A 33 25.17 -7.78 0.36
CA GLY A 33 24.28 -7.45 1.49
C GLY A 33 22.86 -6.98 1.12
N GLY A 34 22.68 -6.28 0.00
CA GLY A 34 21.36 -5.81 -0.46
C GLY A 34 20.47 -6.93 -1.00
N ASN A 35 21.03 -7.75 -1.90
CA ASN A 35 20.35 -8.90 -2.50
C ASN A 35 19.94 -9.94 -1.45
N ASP A 36 20.79 -10.19 -0.44
CA ASP A 36 20.48 -11.15 0.63
C ASP A 36 19.23 -10.72 1.43
N ARG A 37 19.05 -9.41 1.70
CA ARG A 37 17.88 -8.89 2.45
C ARG A 37 16.60 -8.90 1.61
N THR A 38 16.70 -8.58 0.32
CA THR A 38 15.59 -8.66 -0.62
C THR A 38 15.05 -10.09 -0.70
N VAL A 39 15.93 -11.08 -0.89
CA VAL A 39 15.55 -12.50 -0.94
C VAL A 39 14.96 -12.96 0.39
N GLU A 40 15.55 -12.57 1.53
CA GLU A 40 15.07 -12.93 2.86
C GLU A 40 13.64 -12.45 3.12
N THR A 41 13.38 -11.15 2.92
CA THR A 41 12.07 -10.54 3.19
C THR A 41 10.99 -11.04 2.23
N ALA A 42 11.33 -11.19 0.94
CA ALA A 42 10.42 -11.78 -0.04
C ALA A 42 10.05 -13.23 0.31
N SER A 43 11.05 -14.06 0.66
CA SER A 43 10.80 -15.46 1.06
C SER A 43 9.95 -15.55 2.33
N ALA A 44 10.15 -14.64 3.29
CA ALA A 44 9.36 -14.60 4.52
C ALA A 44 7.88 -14.28 4.26
N PHE A 45 7.60 -13.31 3.38
CA PHE A 45 6.23 -13.00 2.96
C PHE A 45 5.59 -14.20 2.25
N LEU A 46 6.27 -14.76 1.26
CA LEU A 46 5.78 -15.90 0.49
C LEU A 46 5.47 -17.11 1.39
N SER A 47 6.33 -17.39 2.38
CA SER A 47 6.11 -18.49 3.32
C SER A 47 4.95 -18.27 4.29
N THR A 48 4.57 -17.02 4.56
CA THR A 48 3.56 -16.67 5.56
C THR A 48 2.18 -16.53 4.94
N TYR A 49 2.11 -15.90 3.77
CA TYR A 49 0.84 -15.46 3.18
C TYR A 49 0.45 -16.23 1.92
N VAL A 50 1.31 -17.07 1.34
CA VAL A 50 0.94 -17.89 0.17
C VAL A 50 0.57 -19.31 0.60
N ASP A 51 -0.69 -19.69 0.35
CA ASP A 51 -1.22 -21.05 0.54
C ASP A 51 -1.62 -21.65 -0.82
N ASP A 52 -0.84 -22.62 -1.30
CA ASP A 52 -1.05 -23.29 -2.59
C ASP A 52 -1.28 -22.34 -3.79
N GLY A 53 -0.52 -21.25 -3.86
CA GLY A 53 -0.62 -20.22 -4.89
C GLY A 53 -1.59 -19.07 -4.59
N ARG A 54 -2.47 -19.24 -3.60
CA ARG A 54 -3.35 -18.18 -3.11
C ARG A 54 -2.62 -17.31 -2.10
N VAL A 55 -2.60 -16.00 -2.31
CA VAL A 55 -2.13 -15.00 -1.34
C VAL A 55 -3.29 -14.64 -0.42
N VAL A 56 -3.19 -15.02 0.85
CA VAL A 56 -4.26 -14.94 1.85
C VAL A 56 -4.01 -13.76 2.79
N ARG A 57 -4.99 -12.86 2.91
CA ARG A 57 -4.95 -11.78 3.91
C ARG A 57 -5.43 -12.28 5.26
N THR A 58 -4.57 -13.01 5.97
CA THR A 58 -4.92 -13.77 7.19
C THR A 58 -5.46 -12.90 8.33
N ASP A 59 -5.07 -11.63 8.36
CA ASP A 59 -5.50 -10.60 9.31
C ASP A 59 -6.67 -9.73 8.79
N GLN A 60 -7.20 -10.01 7.60
CA GLN A 60 -8.30 -9.27 6.96
C GLN A 60 -9.42 -10.20 6.49
N GLY A 61 -9.78 -11.19 7.31
CA GLY A 61 -10.87 -12.12 7.02
C GLY A 61 -10.52 -13.28 6.08
N GLY A 62 -9.25 -13.41 5.67
CA GLY A 62 -8.77 -14.57 4.90
C GLY A 62 -9.16 -14.55 3.42
N ASP A 63 -9.62 -13.40 2.91
CA ASP A 63 -9.89 -13.23 1.49
C ASP A 63 -8.60 -13.05 0.68
N THR A 64 -8.75 -13.05 -0.65
CA THR A 64 -7.67 -12.75 -1.60
C THR A 64 -8.12 -11.61 -2.48
N VAL A 65 -7.20 -10.69 -2.72
CA VAL A 65 -7.37 -9.62 -3.70
C VAL A 65 -6.35 -9.77 -4.82
N SER A 66 -6.67 -9.29 -6.02
CA SER A 66 -5.75 -9.31 -7.17
C SER A 66 -4.43 -8.59 -6.84
N GLU A 67 -4.49 -7.50 -6.06
CA GLU A 67 -3.32 -6.77 -5.56
C GLU A 67 -2.37 -7.71 -4.81
N GLY A 68 -2.90 -8.60 -3.99
CA GLY A 68 -2.09 -9.55 -3.24
C GLY A 68 -1.46 -10.62 -4.09
N GLN A 69 -2.18 -11.15 -5.08
CA GLN A 69 -1.58 -12.03 -6.07
C GLN A 69 -0.42 -11.33 -6.79
N ALA A 70 -0.60 -10.08 -7.21
CA ALA A 70 0.43 -9.30 -7.90
C ALA A 70 1.66 -9.06 -7.02
N TYR A 71 1.48 -8.74 -5.73
CA TYR A 71 2.57 -8.66 -4.76
C TYR A 71 3.31 -10.00 -4.62
N GLY A 72 2.57 -11.11 -4.52
CA GLY A 72 3.15 -12.45 -4.48
C GLY A 72 4.00 -12.77 -5.71
N LEU A 73 3.54 -12.38 -6.91
CA LEU A 73 4.30 -12.57 -8.16
C LEU A 73 5.60 -11.76 -8.17
N LEU A 74 5.54 -10.46 -7.85
CA LEU A 74 6.73 -9.61 -7.75
C LEU A 74 7.73 -10.14 -6.72
N LEU A 75 7.24 -10.60 -5.57
CA LEU A 75 8.11 -11.14 -4.51
C LEU A 75 8.68 -12.52 -4.87
N ALA A 76 7.97 -13.35 -5.64
CA ALA A 76 8.52 -14.59 -6.18
C ALA A 76 9.65 -14.32 -7.19
N VAL A 77 9.51 -13.29 -8.02
CA VAL A 77 10.62 -12.78 -8.87
C VAL A 77 11.78 -12.33 -8.00
N ALA A 78 11.54 -11.47 -7.00
CA ALA A 78 12.59 -10.97 -6.10
C ALA A 78 13.35 -12.10 -5.38
N ALA A 79 12.63 -13.12 -4.89
CA ALA A 79 13.20 -14.30 -4.26
C ALA A 79 13.92 -15.25 -5.24
N GLY A 80 13.65 -15.14 -6.55
CA GLY A 80 14.08 -16.14 -7.54
C GLY A 80 13.41 -17.50 -7.38
N ASP A 81 12.17 -17.52 -6.89
CA ASP A 81 11.40 -18.74 -6.66
C ASP A 81 10.40 -18.96 -7.80
N GLU A 82 10.89 -19.53 -8.92
CA GLU A 82 10.06 -19.90 -10.08
C GLU A 82 8.89 -20.82 -9.68
N GLY A 83 9.11 -21.72 -8.71
CA GLY A 83 8.09 -22.67 -8.28
C GLY A 83 6.92 -22.00 -7.53
N GLN A 84 7.20 -21.03 -6.66
CA GLN A 84 6.14 -20.20 -6.07
C GLN A 84 5.49 -19.31 -7.13
N PHE A 85 6.26 -18.73 -8.04
CA PHE A 85 5.73 -17.90 -9.12
C PHE A 85 4.68 -18.66 -9.93
N ASP A 86 5.02 -19.86 -10.41
CA ASP A 86 4.13 -20.72 -11.20
C ASP A 86 2.85 -21.08 -10.42
N ARG A 87 2.95 -21.38 -9.11
CA ARG A 87 1.77 -21.68 -8.27
C ARG A 87 0.87 -20.46 -8.12
N ILE A 88 1.45 -19.29 -7.84
CA ILE A 88 0.69 -18.06 -7.67
C ILE A 88 -0.02 -17.71 -8.97
N TRP A 89 0.69 -17.74 -10.10
CA TRP A 89 0.11 -17.40 -11.39
C TRP A 89 -0.94 -18.39 -11.87
N SER A 90 -0.73 -19.69 -11.66
CA SER A 90 -1.74 -20.71 -11.96
C SER A 90 -3.01 -20.48 -11.13
N TRP A 91 -2.87 -20.21 -9.83
CA TRP A 91 -4.03 -19.91 -8.99
C TRP A 91 -4.75 -18.63 -9.45
N THR A 92 -4.00 -17.57 -9.76
CA THR A 92 -4.55 -16.29 -10.24
C THR A 92 -5.35 -16.46 -11.53
N THR A 93 -4.81 -17.18 -12.51
CA THR A 93 -5.49 -17.38 -13.80
C THR A 93 -6.70 -18.31 -13.67
N GLU A 94 -6.65 -19.31 -12.80
CA GLU A 94 -7.77 -20.21 -12.56
C GLU A 94 -8.93 -19.55 -11.78
N ASN A 95 -8.64 -18.58 -10.91
CA ASN A 95 -9.62 -18.08 -9.93
C ASN A 95 -10.00 -16.61 -10.11
N LEU A 96 -9.13 -15.76 -10.66
CA LEU A 96 -9.36 -14.32 -10.78
C LEU A 96 -9.37 -13.82 -12.22
N GLN A 97 -8.65 -14.46 -13.14
CA GLN A 97 -8.55 -13.95 -14.50
C GLN A 97 -9.88 -14.06 -15.24
N ARG A 98 -10.32 -12.93 -15.78
CA ARG A 98 -11.54 -12.78 -16.57
C ARG A 98 -11.29 -13.14 -18.04
N ASP A 99 -12.37 -13.21 -18.82
CA ASP A 99 -12.31 -13.44 -20.27
C ASP A 99 -11.56 -12.32 -21.03
N ASP A 100 -11.50 -11.11 -20.46
CA ASP A 100 -10.78 -9.94 -20.99
C ASP A 100 -9.31 -9.87 -20.50
N LEU A 101 -8.82 -10.93 -19.85
CA LEU A 101 -7.49 -11.09 -19.24
C LEU A 101 -7.27 -10.32 -17.93
N LEU A 102 -8.08 -9.31 -17.62
CA LEU A 102 -7.96 -8.54 -16.38
C LEU A 102 -8.30 -9.42 -15.16
N LEU A 103 -7.82 -9.03 -13.99
CA LEU A 103 -7.96 -9.80 -12.76
C LEU A 103 -9.12 -9.25 -11.93
N SER A 104 -10.16 -10.05 -11.71
CA SER A 104 -11.19 -9.76 -10.72
C SER A 104 -10.56 -9.44 -9.37
N TRP A 105 -10.95 -8.31 -8.78
CA TRP A 105 -10.18 -7.78 -7.67
C TRP A 105 -10.37 -8.54 -6.37
N ARG A 106 -11.47 -9.30 -6.16
CA ARG A 106 -11.74 -9.95 -4.87
C ARG A 106 -12.34 -11.34 -4.95
N TRP A 107 -11.78 -12.24 -4.15
CA TRP A 107 -12.22 -13.61 -3.96
C TRP A 107 -12.38 -13.94 -2.47
N VAL A 108 -13.53 -14.53 -2.11
CA VAL A 108 -13.89 -14.97 -0.75
C VAL A 108 -14.54 -16.36 -0.83
N ASP A 109 -14.24 -17.26 0.11
CA ASP A 109 -14.93 -18.54 0.31
C ASP A 109 -15.15 -19.42 -0.95
N GLY A 110 -14.17 -19.48 -1.85
CA GLY A 110 -14.22 -20.37 -3.00
C GLY A 110 -14.62 -19.69 -4.31
N ALA A 111 -14.95 -18.41 -4.30
CA ALA A 111 -15.45 -17.71 -5.48
C ALA A 111 -15.04 -16.23 -5.54
N VAL A 112 -15.03 -15.69 -6.76
CA VAL A 112 -15.02 -14.23 -6.99
C VAL A 112 -16.32 -13.65 -6.44
N VAL A 113 -16.20 -12.65 -5.57
CA VAL A 113 -17.34 -11.92 -4.98
C VAL A 113 -17.52 -10.53 -5.58
N ASP A 114 -16.48 -10.01 -6.22
CA ASP A 114 -16.52 -8.81 -7.03
C ASP A 114 -15.55 -8.97 -8.21
N ASP A 115 -16.11 -8.87 -9.41
CA ASP A 115 -15.40 -9.15 -10.65
C ASP A 115 -14.76 -7.91 -11.29
N GLU A 116 -14.96 -6.71 -10.74
CA GLU A 116 -14.32 -5.49 -11.23
C GLU A 116 -12.78 -5.60 -11.10
N PRO A 117 -12.00 -5.18 -12.10
CA PRO A 117 -10.55 -5.21 -12.00
C PRO A 117 -10.00 -3.97 -11.27
N ALA A 118 -8.77 -4.11 -10.77
CA ALA A 118 -8.03 -3.05 -10.09
C ALA A 118 -6.69 -2.84 -10.82
N SER A 119 -6.52 -1.66 -11.41
CA SER A 119 -5.44 -1.42 -12.39
C SER A 119 -4.03 -1.54 -11.81
N ASP A 120 -3.85 -1.28 -10.51
CA ASP A 120 -2.56 -1.44 -9.83
C ASP A 120 -2.14 -2.91 -9.78
N ALA A 121 -3.08 -3.80 -9.45
CA ALA A 121 -2.87 -5.24 -9.45
C ALA A 121 -2.54 -5.77 -10.85
N ASP A 122 -3.34 -5.36 -11.86
CA ASP A 122 -3.11 -5.77 -13.25
C ASP A 122 -1.76 -5.26 -13.78
N LEU A 123 -1.38 -4.02 -13.44
CA LEU A 123 -0.09 -3.42 -13.78
C LEU A 123 1.09 -4.19 -13.15
N ASP A 124 1.00 -4.47 -11.84
CA ASP A 124 2.04 -5.18 -11.11
C ASP A 124 2.16 -6.64 -11.54
N ALA A 125 1.04 -7.31 -11.84
CA ALA A 125 1.04 -8.67 -12.39
C ALA A 125 1.67 -8.70 -13.79
N ALA A 126 1.31 -7.76 -14.67
CA ALA A 126 1.90 -7.65 -16.00
C ALA A 126 3.42 -7.41 -15.92
N ARG A 127 3.86 -6.50 -15.05
CA ARG A 127 5.29 -6.27 -14.75
C ARG A 127 5.95 -7.55 -14.27
N ALA A 128 5.36 -8.25 -13.29
CA ALA A 128 5.93 -9.47 -12.72
C ALA A 128 6.10 -10.58 -13.76
N LEU A 129 5.14 -10.76 -14.66
CA LEU A 129 5.20 -11.72 -15.76
C LEU A 129 6.36 -11.44 -16.72
N VAL A 130 6.55 -10.19 -17.13
CA VAL A 130 7.68 -9.79 -17.98
C VAL A 130 9.03 -10.00 -17.28
N LEU A 131 9.12 -9.61 -16.00
CA LEU A 131 10.35 -9.81 -15.21
C LEU A 131 10.66 -11.29 -14.99
N ALA A 132 9.64 -12.11 -14.72
CA ALA A 132 9.76 -13.55 -14.57
C ALA A 132 10.23 -14.21 -15.87
N ALA A 133 9.75 -13.72 -17.03
CA ALA A 133 10.19 -14.21 -18.33
C ALA A 133 11.71 -14.06 -18.51
N ASP A 134 12.27 -12.91 -18.14
CA ASP A 134 13.71 -12.66 -18.21
C ASP A 134 14.49 -13.46 -17.17
N ARG A 135 13.96 -13.52 -15.94
CA ARG A 135 14.65 -14.18 -14.84
C ARG A 135 14.68 -15.70 -14.97
N PHE A 136 13.62 -16.29 -15.51
CA PHE A 136 13.41 -17.74 -15.58
C PHE A 136 13.48 -18.31 -17.00
N ASP A 137 13.80 -17.49 -18.02
CA ASP A 137 13.90 -17.90 -19.43
C ASP A 137 12.57 -18.48 -19.97
N ARG A 138 11.47 -17.72 -19.77
CA ARG A 138 10.08 -18.14 -20.01
C ARG A 138 9.35 -17.19 -20.97
N ASP A 139 9.53 -17.41 -22.27
CA ASP A 139 8.88 -16.61 -23.34
C ASP A 139 7.34 -16.57 -23.27
N ASP A 140 6.73 -17.61 -22.70
CA ASP A 140 5.27 -17.68 -22.47
C ASP A 140 4.80 -16.61 -21.48
N LEU A 141 5.52 -16.42 -20.37
CA LEU A 141 5.20 -15.39 -19.39
C LEU A 141 5.36 -13.98 -19.97
N ARG A 142 6.33 -13.76 -20.86
CA ARG A 142 6.48 -12.47 -21.56
C ARG A 142 5.26 -12.17 -22.41
N ALA A 143 4.78 -13.15 -23.17
CA ALA A 143 3.59 -12.98 -24.01
C ALA A 143 2.33 -12.71 -23.18
N GLU A 144 2.17 -13.40 -22.05
CA GLU A 144 1.04 -13.19 -21.12
C GLU A 144 1.10 -11.80 -20.45
N GLY A 145 2.28 -11.37 -20.00
CA GLY A 145 2.47 -10.04 -19.41
C GLY A 145 2.17 -8.91 -20.40
N ILE A 146 2.62 -9.03 -21.66
CA ILE A 146 2.30 -8.07 -22.72
C ILE A 146 0.79 -8.06 -23.01
N ALA A 147 0.14 -9.23 -23.04
CA ALA A 147 -1.30 -9.32 -23.31
C ALA A 147 -2.15 -8.71 -22.18
N LEU A 148 -1.81 -8.98 -20.92
CA LEU A 148 -2.45 -8.36 -19.75
C LEU A 148 -2.24 -6.84 -19.75
N GLY A 149 -1.01 -6.39 -20.01
CA GLY A 149 -0.71 -4.96 -20.13
C GLY A 149 -1.50 -4.27 -21.25
N ALA A 150 -1.69 -4.93 -22.39
CA ALA A 150 -2.51 -4.40 -23.48
C ALA A 150 -4.00 -4.28 -23.08
N ALA A 151 -4.55 -5.26 -22.37
CA ALA A 151 -5.92 -5.19 -21.84
C ALA A 151 -6.08 -4.02 -20.85
N LEU A 152 -5.11 -3.80 -19.97
CA LEU A 152 -5.08 -2.64 -19.06
C LEU A 152 -5.06 -1.32 -19.84
N LEU A 153 -4.21 -1.19 -20.86
CA LEU A 153 -4.13 0.02 -21.67
C LEU A 153 -5.44 0.32 -22.41
N ASP A 154 -6.15 -0.72 -22.84
CA ASP A 154 -7.40 -0.59 -23.60
C ASP A 154 -8.59 -0.20 -22.69
N GLU A 155 -8.69 -0.77 -21.49
CA GLU A 155 -9.88 -0.64 -20.63
C GLU A 155 -9.71 0.35 -19.47
N MET A 156 -8.49 0.59 -19.00
CA MET A 156 -8.22 1.32 -17.73
C MET A 156 -7.31 2.53 -17.91
N THR A 157 -7.41 3.23 -19.05
CA THR A 157 -6.71 4.50 -19.26
C THR A 157 -7.63 5.58 -19.84
N ALA A 158 -7.32 6.85 -19.54
CA ALA A 158 -8.04 8.00 -20.10
C ALA A 158 -7.07 9.06 -20.63
N GLU A 159 -7.50 9.78 -21.67
CA GLU A 159 -6.79 10.93 -22.21
C GLU A 159 -7.27 12.23 -21.54
N THR A 160 -6.33 13.04 -21.06
CA THR A 160 -6.59 14.35 -20.45
C THR A 160 -5.68 15.42 -21.06
N ALA A 161 -5.92 16.69 -20.76
CA ALA A 161 -4.99 17.76 -21.16
C ALA A 161 -3.60 17.64 -20.50
N LEU A 162 -3.44 16.83 -19.45
CA LEU A 162 -2.16 16.52 -18.81
C LEU A 162 -1.48 15.27 -19.39
N GLY A 163 -2.11 14.59 -20.35
CA GLY A 163 -1.65 13.33 -20.93
C GLY A 163 -2.53 12.13 -20.57
N ARG A 164 -2.10 10.95 -21.00
CA ARG A 164 -2.74 9.67 -20.68
C ARG A 164 -2.54 9.34 -19.20
N ILE A 165 -3.63 8.96 -18.51
CA ILE A 165 -3.61 8.60 -17.09
C ILE A 165 -4.11 7.18 -16.89
N LEU A 166 -3.60 6.53 -15.84
CA LEU A 166 -4.09 5.24 -15.37
C LEU A 166 -5.36 5.46 -14.53
N LEU A 167 -6.42 4.75 -14.88
CA LEU A 167 -7.68 4.73 -14.14
C LEU A 167 -7.68 3.56 -13.16
N PRO A 168 -8.28 3.69 -11.96
CA PRO A 168 -8.33 2.63 -10.96
C PRO A 168 -9.10 1.38 -11.41
N GLY A 169 -10.03 1.56 -12.35
CA GLY A 169 -10.81 0.49 -12.96
C GLY A 169 -11.71 1.02 -14.09
N PRO A 170 -12.39 0.14 -14.85
CA PRO A 170 -13.23 0.51 -15.99
C PRO A 170 -14.40 1.45 -15.61
N TRP A 171 -14.85 1.39 -14.36
CA TRP A 171 -15.87 2.26 -13.80
C TRP A 171 -15.46 3.75 -13.71
N ALA A 172 -14.15 4.06 -13.75
CA ALA A 172 -13.61 5.43 -13.60
C ALA A 172 -13.49 6.22 -14.92
N THR A 173 -14.07 5.72 -16.02
CA THR A 173 -13.99 6.33 -17.35
C THR A 173 -14.80 7.63 -17.50
N SER A 174 -15.71 7.94 -16.58
CA SER A 174 -16.48 9.19 -16.61
C SER A 174 -15.68 10.34 -16.01
N ALA A 175 -15.59 11.47 -16.73
CA ALA A 175 -14.94 12.67 -16.22
C ALA A 175 -15.83 13.45 -15.22
N PRO A 176 -15.28 14.03 -14.13
CA PRO A 176 -13.89 13.93 -13.73
C PRO A 176 -13.53 12.51 -13.29
N HIS A 177 -12.40 12.01 -13.78
CA HIS A 177 -11.95 10.64 -13.59
C HIS A 177 -11.50 10.43 -12.15
N ALA A 178 -11.94 9.36 -11.50
CA ALA A 178 -11.32 8.90 -10.27
C ALA A 178 -9.86 8.55 -10.54
N TYR A 179 -8.97 8.96 -9.64
CA TYR A 179 -7.53 8.76 -9.78
C TYR A 179 -6.92 8.41 -8.44
N ASN A 180 -6.15 7.33 -8.40
CA ASN A 180 -5.36 6.94 -7.23
C ASN A 180 -3.87 7.13 -7.56
N PRO A 181 -3.18 8.12 -6.98
CA PRO A 181 -1.78 8.40 -7.29
C PRO A 181 -0.84 7.22 -7.03
N SER A 182 -1.24 6.33 -6.11
CA SER A 182 -0.44 5.19 -5.69
C SER A 182 -0.42 4.03 -6.69
N TYR A 183 -1.38 4.02 -7.63
CA TYR A 183 -1.50 3.00 -8.67
C TYR A 183 -0.50 3.22 -9.81
N ALA A 184 -0.08 4.47 -10.02
CA ALA A 184 0.89 4.80 -11.05
C ALA A 184 2.30 4.30 -10.69
N SER A 185 2.89 3.47 -11.54
CA SER A 185 4.26 2.97 -11.37
C SER A 185 5.12 3.23 -12.61
N PRO A 186 5.95 4.30 -12.60
CA PRO A 186 6.85 4.59 -13.72
C PRO A 186 7.81 3.45 -14.06
N ALA A 187 8.27 2.69 -13.05
CA ALA A 187 9.12 1.52 -13.26
C ALA A 187 8.37 0.38 -13.98
N ALA A 188 7.12 0.12 -13.62
CA ALA A 188 6.28 -0.86 -14.34
C ALA A 188 6.04 -0.43 -15.79
N TYR A 189 5.75 0.86 -16.03
CA TYR A 189 5.56 1.40 -17.38
C TYR A 189 6.82 1.23 -18.23
N ALA A 190 8.01 1.46 -17.67
CA ALA A 190 9.26 1.28 -18.40
C ALA A 190 9.49 -0.18 -18.81
N VAL A 191 9.27 -1.14 -17.89
CA VAL A 191 9.37 -2.58 -18.17
C VAL A 191 8.41 -3.00 -19.29
N LEU A 192 7.15 -2.54 -19.21
CA LEU A 192 6.12 -2.90 -20.18
C LEU A 192 6.31 -2.19 -21.52
N SER A 193 6.82 -0.95 -21.53
CA SER A 193 7.22 -0.24 -22.74
C SER A 193 8.30 -1.01 -23.50
N GLU A 194 9.37 -1.41 -22.83
CA GLU A 194 10.47 -2.17 -23.45
C GLU A 194 10.01 -3.54 -23.96
N ALA A 195 9.11 -4.21 -23.23
CA ALA A 195 8.64 -5.53 -23.63
C ALA A 195 7.65 -5.50 -24.81
N SER A 196 6.84 -4.44 -24.93
CA SER A 196 5.71 -4.39 -25.88
C SER A 196 5.92 -3.47 -27.08
N ASP A 197 6.88 -2.54 -27.03
CA ASP A 197 7.04 -1.42 -27.97
C ASP A 197 5.75 -0.56 -28.12
N ASP A 198 4.83 -0.59 -27.13
CA ASP A 198 3.60 0.21 -27.14
C ASP A 198 3.86 1.62 -26.55
N PRO A 199 3.73 2.70 -27.35
CA PRO A 199 4.05 4.05 -26.89
C PRO A 199 3.13 4.57 -25.77
N ARG A 200 1.96 3.94 -25.56
CA ARG A 200 1.02 4.36 -24.51
C ARG A 200 1.61 4.23 -23.10
N TRP A 201 2.62 3.39 -22.91
CA TRP A 201 3.34 3.30 -21.63
C TRP A 201 4.18 4.55 -21.34
N GLU A 202 4.84 5.11 -22.35
CA GLU A 202 5.55 6.39 -22.22
C GLU A 202 4.57 7.53 -21.96
N GLU A 203 3.43 7.54 -22.67
CA GLU A 203 2.35 8.50 -22.44
C GLU A 203 1.81 8.43 -21.00
N LEU A 204 1.64 7.22 -20.44
CA LEU A 204 1.25 7.02 -19.04
C LEU A 204 2.30 7.55 -18.07
N ALA A 205 3.59 7.33 -18.32
CA ALA A 205 4.66 7.85 -17.47
C ALA A 205 4.63 9.39 -17.43
N GLU A 206 4.48 10.04 -18.59
CA GLU A 206 4.40 11.50 -18.68
C GLU A 206 3.11 12.07 -18.07
N GLY A 207 1.96 11.44 -18.33
CA GLY A 207 0.67 11.88 -17.84
C GLY A 207 0.51 11.69 -16.33
N SER A 208 0.86 10.52 -15.79
CA SER A 208 0.87 10.28 -14.35
C SER A 208 1.83 11.21 -13.61
N ARG A 209 3.01 11.51 -14.17
CA ARG A 209 3.93 12.51 -13.61
C ARG A 209 3.32 13.90 -13.57
N SER A 210 2.65 14.31 -14.65
CA SER A 210 2.00 15.61 -14.75
C SER A 210 0.86 15.77 -13.74
N VAL A 211 0.02 14.74 -13.59
CA VAL A 211 -1.05 14.70 -12.58
C VAL A 211 -0.48 14.74 -11.17
N THR A 212 0.53 13.92 -10.86
CA THR A 212 1.17 13.93 -9.54
C THR A 212 1.83 15.28 -9.23
N SER A 213 2.45 15.93 -10.21
CA SER A 213 2.97 17.29 -10.02
C SER A 213 1.86 18.29 -9.70
N ALA A 214 0.74 18.25 -10.44
CA ALA A 214 -0.41 19.11 -10.20
C ALA A 214 -1.06 18.86 -8.82
N LEU A 215 -1.14 17.59 -8.40
CA LEU A 215 -1.60 17.20 -7.07
C LEU A 215 -0.69 17.80 -5.98
N LEU A 216 0.63 17.67 -6.13
CA LEU A 216 1.62 18.20 -5.18
C LEU A 216 1.74 19.74 -5.21
N ASP A 217 1.26 20.39 -6.27
CA ASP A 217 1.12 21.85 -6.33
C ASP A 217 -0.13 22.32 -5.55
N ALA A 218 -1.19 21.50 -5.55
CA ALA A 218 -2.43 21.77 -4.83
C ALA A 218 -2.34 21.42 -3.32
N ASN A 219 -1.64 20.33 -2.97
CA ASN A 219 -1.48 19.87 -1.60
C ASN A 219 -0.07 19.28 -1.35
N PRO A 220 0.62 19.62 -0.24
CA PRO A 220 2.01 19.18 -0.02
C PRO A 220 2.22 17.66 0.07
N LEU A 221 1.19 16.92 0.48
CA LEU A 221 1.15 15.46 0.46
C LEU A 221 0.20 14.97 -0.64
N PRO A 222 0.51 13.86 -1.33
CA PRO A 222 -0.50 13.21 -2.14
C PRO A 222 -1.64 12.69 -1.25
N THR A 223 -2.79 12.44 -1.84
CA THR A 223 -3.97 11.88 -1.17
C THR A 223 -4.29 10.51 -1.73
N ASP A 224 -4.95 9.66 -0.95
CA ASP A 224 -5.31 8.31 -1.39
C ASP A 224 -6.11 8.36 -2.70
N TRP A 225 -7.02 9.31 -2.79
CA TRP A 225 -7.80 9.58 -3.98
C TRP A 225 -7.63 11.02 -4.47
N ALA A 226 -7.82 11.21 -5.76
CA ALA A 226 -7.94 12.49 -6.43
C ALA A 226 -8.94 12.34 -7.58
N THR A 227 -9.33 13.47 -8.17
CA THR A 227 -10.09 13.48 -9.42
C THR A 227 -9.34 14.28 -10.49
N VAL A 228 -9.44 13.82 -11.73
CA VAL A 228 -8.80 14.45 -12.90
C VAL A 228 -9.85 14.73 -13.96
N ALA A 229 -10.11 16.00 -14.24
CA ALA A 229 -11.00 16.40 -15.32
C ALA A 229 -10.32 16.27 -16.69
N THR A 230 -11.12 16.15 -17.76
CA THR A 230 -10.60 16.07 -19.14
C THR A 230 -9.74 17.27 -19.53
N ASP A 231 -9.99 18.45 -18.95
CA ASP A 231 -9.20 19.67 -19.18
C ASP A 231 -7.89 19.74 -18.37
N GLY A 232 -7.57 18.68 -17.62
CA GLY A 232 -6.36 18.58 -16.80
C GLY A 232 -6.50 19.16 -15.40
N THR A 233 -7.69 19.62 -14.99
CA THR A 233 -7.91 20.08 -13.61
C THR A 233 -7.82 18.89 -12.65
N VAL A 234 -6.95 19.00 -11.63
CA VAL A 234 -6.76 18.00 -10.58
C VAL A 234 -7.32 18.52 -9.25
N ALA A 235 -8.07 17.68 -8.54
CA ALA A 235 -8.57 17.98 -7.20
C ALA A 235 -8.31 16.81 -6.24
N ILE A 236 -7.90 17.13 -5.01
CA ILE A 236 -7.77 16.13 -3.91
C ILE A 236 -9.15 15.57 -3.54
N ALA A 237 -9.20 14.30 -3.13
CA ALA A 237 -10.39 13.63 -2.65
C ALA A 237 -10.07 12.66 -1.51
N GLY A 238 -11.06 12.34 -0.68
CA GLY A 238 -10.96 11.27 0.33
C GLY A 238 -11.35 9.90 -0.22
N ALA A 239 -12.14 9.87 -1.30
CA ALA A 239 -12.67 8.66 -1.91
C ALA A 239 -12.75 8.75 -3.45
N ALA A 240 -12.95 7.60 -4.09
CA ALA A 240 -13.03 7.45 -5.54
C ALA A 240 -14.11 8.30 -6.21
N ASP A 241 -15.22 8.56 -5.53
CA ASP A 241 -16.34 9.38 -6.01
C ASP A 241 -16.06 10.90 -5.93
N GLY A 242 -14.86 11.28 -5.49
CA GLY A 242 -14.46 12.67 -5.29
C GLY A 242 -14.96 13.29 -3.98
N GLN A 243 -15.56 12.51 -3.08
CA GLN A 243 -16.02 12.94 -1.76
C GLN A 243 -15.05 12.52 -0.65
N GLY A 244 -15.46 12.69 0.60
CA GLY A 244 -14.69 12.32 1.78
C GLY A 244 -13.60 13.32 2.16
N GLU A 245 -13.11 13.20 3.40
CA GLU A 245 -11.98 14.00 3.87
C GLU A 245 -10.69 13.48 3.24
N PRO A 246 -9.96 14.30 2.47
CA PRO A 246 -8.71 13.89 1.85
C PRO A 246 -7.63 13.66 2.91
N GLY A 247 -6.85 12.60 2.72
CA GLY A 247 -5.76 12.22 3.62
C GLY A 247 -4.62 11.51 2.90
N TYR A 248 -3.44 11.53 3.52
CA TYR A 248 -2.28 10.73 3.16
C TYR A 248 -2.35 9.44 3.97
N GLY A 249 -2.98 8.42 3.40
CA GLY A 249 -3.25 7.15 4.06
C GLY A 249 -2.43 5.99 3.49
N TYR A 250 -2.99 4.79 3.63
CA TYR A 250 -2.34 3.53 3.25
C TYR A 250 -2.08 3.42 1.75
N ASP A 251 -2.84 4.12 0.91
CA ASP A 251 -2.63 4.17 -0.53
C ASP A 251 -1.58 5.22 -0.88
N ALA A 252 -1.82 6.48 -0.50
CA ALA A 252 -0.98 7.61 -0.84
C ALA A 252 0.49 7.39 -0.47
N THR A 253 0.75 6.68 0.61
CA THR A 253 2.12 6.40 1.06
C THR A 253 2.92 5.46 0.15
N ARG A 254 2.27 4.73 -0.77
CA ARG A 254 2.98 3.97 -1.81
C ARG A 254 3.48 4.88 -2.94
N THR A 255 2.85 6.04 -3.15
CA THR A 255 3.23 7.01 -4.19
C THR A 255 4.72 7.39 -4.17
N PRO A 256 5.32 7.84 -3.04
CA PRO A 256 6.75 8.12 -3.00
C PRO A 256 7.62 6.89 -3.30
N ILE A 257 7.18 5.67 -2.93
CA ILE A 257 7.91 4.42 -3.22
C ILE A 257 7.98 4.18 -4.74
N ARG A 258 6.82 4.23 -5.41
CA ARG A 258 6.71 4.08 -6.87
C ARG A 258 7.56 5.11 -7.63
N LEU A 259 7.58 6.35 -7.15
CA LEU A 259 8.35 7.44 -7.75
C LEU A 259 9.86 7.30 -7.50
N ALA A 260 10.26 6.91 -6.29
CA ALA A 260 11.67 6.80 -5.90
C ALA A 260 12.37 5.63 -6.59
N GLU A 261 11.65 4.53 -6.88
CA GLU A 261 12.14 3.39 -7.67
C GLU A 261 12.43 3.77 -9.14
N SER A 262 11.76 4.80 -9.68
CA SER A 262 11.89 5.19 -11.10
C SER A 262 13.33 5.54 -11.47
N CYS A 263 13.74 5.15 -12.68
CA CYS A 263 15.01 5.55 -13.29
C CYS A 263 15.01 7.01 -13.76
N ASP A 264 13.85 7.64 -13.93
CA ASP A 264 13.76 9.06 -14.31
C ASP A 264 13.99 9.98 -13.09
N ALA A 265 14.89 10.95 -13.25
CA ALA A 265 15.20 11.92 -12.20
C ALA A 265 14.02 12.84 -11.85
N ALA A 266 13.09 13.09 -12.79
CA ALA A 266 11.91 13.90 -12.55
C ALA A 266 10.93 13.21 -11.59
N ASP A 267 10.75 11.89 -11.71
CA ASP A 267 9.90 11.12 -10.79
C ASP A 267 10.51 11.10 -9.38
N ARG A 268 11.81 10.84 -9.27
CA ARG A 268 12.51 10.88 -7.98
C ARG A 268 12.46 12.27 -7.33
N ALA A 269 12.50 13.33 -8.13
CA ALA A 269 12.32 14.70 -7.62
C ALA A 269 10.90 14.94 -7.07
N LEU A 270 9.85 14.34 -7.67
CA LEU A 270 8.50 14.38 -7.10
C LEU A 270 8.42 13.64 -5.77
N ALA A 271 9.09 12.48 -5.63
CA ALA A 271 9.20 11.80 -4.33
C ALA A 271 9.85 12.71 -3.26
N GLY A 272 10.92 13.43 -3.63
CA GLY A 272 11.59 14.38 -2.75
C GLY A 272 10.72 15.56 -2.31
N ARG A 273 9.79 16.04 -3.14
CA ARG A 273 8.84 17.10 -2.74
C ARG A 273 7.97 16.67 -1.55
N ILE A 274 7.57 15.40 -1.50
CA ILE A 274 6.73 14.84 -0.44
C ILE A 274 7.47 14.87 0.91
N ALA A 275 8.79 14.67 0.91
CA ALA A 275 9.62 14.67 2.12
C ALA A 275 9.54 15.97 2.93
N THR A 276 9.30 17.11 2.27
CA THR A 276 9.24 18.42 2.93
C THR A 276 8.02 18.56 3.83
N ALA A 277 6.92 17.87 3.50
CA ALA A 277 5.68 17.92 4.24
C ALA A 277 5.59 16.85 5.34
N LEU A 278 6.30 15.73 5.19
CA LEU A 278 6.23 14.61 6.14
C LEU A 278 6.81 14.98 7.52
N PRO A 279 6.19 14.53 8.63
CA PRO A 279 6.74 14.70 9.98
C PRO A 279 8.15 14.10 10.07
N ALA A 280 9.05 14.83 10.72
CA ALA A 280 10.45 14.43 10.88
C ALA A 280 10.72 13.64 12.17
N ASP A 281 9.70 13.42 13.00
CA ASP A 281 9.81 12.66 14.24
C ASP A 281 10.11 11.18 13.98
N ASP A 282 10.78 10.52 14.92
CA ASP A 282 11.12 9.10 14.79
C ASP A 282 9.87 8.21 14.71
N THR A 283 8.82 8.59 15.44
CA THR A 283 7.48 7.99 15.36
C THR A 283 6.69 8.64 14.24
N LEU A 284 6.14 7.83 13.34
CA LEU A 284 5.32 8.29 12.22
C LEU A 284 3.95 7.62 12.28
N ALA A 285 2.89 8.42 12.38
CA ALA A 285 1.54 7.92 12.29
C ALA A 285 1.31 7.24 10.93
N ALA A 286 0.53 6.16 10.92
CA ALA A 286 0.20 5.40 9.72
C ALA A 286 -0.59 6.24 8.71
N GLU A 287 -1.37 7.21 9.19
CA GLU A 287 -2.19 8.10 8.38
C GLU A 287 -2.04 9.55 8.83
N LEU A 288 -1.96 10.44 7.84
CA LEU A 288 -1.85 11.88 8.04
C LEU A 288 -2.99 12.61 7.32
N ASP A 289 -3.43 13.73 7.90
CA ASP A 289 -4.29 14.66 7.18
C ASP A 289 -3.47 15.42 6.10
N THR A 290 -4.15 16.18 5.26
CA THR A 290 -3.51 16.97 4.19
C THR A 290 -2.49 18.01 4.69
N GLY A 291 -2.56 18.39 5.97
CA GLY A 291 -1.61 19.26 6.66
C GLY A 291 -0.48 18.52 7.37
N ALA A 292 -0.33 17.21 7.13
CA ALA A 292 0.63 16.31 7.78
C ALA A 292 0.40 16.11 9.30
N GLY A 293 -0.81 16.41 9.80
CA GLY A 293 -1.23 16.09 11.15
C GLY A 293 -1.57 14.61 11.29
N ALA A 294 -1.16 13.98 12.40
CA ALA A 294 -1.51 12.57 12.67
C ALA A 294 -3.03 12.41 12.84
N VAL A 295 -3.63 11.52 12.05
CA VAL A 295 -5.07 11.17 12.15
C VAL A 295 -5.30 10.02 13.12
N THR A 296 -4.27 9.17 13.28
CA THR A 296 -4.23 8.03 14.19
C THR A 296 -2.94 8.06 15.02
N GLY A 297 -2.95 7.37 16.18
CA GLY A 297 -1.75 7.07 16.95
C GLY A 297 -1.02 5.82 16.47
N ASP A 298 -1.63 5.06 15.56
CA ASP A 298 -1.08 3.80 15.04
C ASP A 298 0.15 4.05 14.16
N GLN A 299 1.10 3.13 14.19
CA GLN A 299 2.29 3.12 13.32
C GLN A 299 2.18 1.94 12.35
N HIS A 300 2.70 2.10 11.13
CA HIS A 300 2.67 1.03 10.14
C HIS A 300 3.91 1.02 9.25
N ALA A 301 4.38 -0.17 8.86
CA ALA A 301 5.62 -0.34 8.10
C ALA A 301 5.61 0.46 6.79
N VAL A 302 4.47 0.48 6.08
CA VAL A 302 4.33 1.20 4.79
C VAL A 302 4.47 2.73 4.92
N ALA A 303 4.14 3.33 6.07
CA ALA A 303 4.34 4.76 6.29
C ALA A 303 5.83 5.09 6.37
N TYR A 304 6.61 4.26 7.07
CA TYR A 304 8.07 4.35 7.09
C TYR A 304 8.69 4.08 5.72
N ALA A 305 8.17 3.10 4.97
CA ALA A 305 8.60 2.85 3.59
C ALA A 305 8.40 4.07 2.70
N GLY A 306 7.23 4.71 2.78
CA GLY A 306 6.91 5.92 2.02
C GLY A 306 7.80 7.09 2.39
N ARG A 307 8.06 7.32 3.68
CA ARG A 307 8.98 8.37 4.14
C ARG A 307 10.44 8.08 3.77
N ALA A 308 10.86 6.82 3.82
CA ALA A 308 12.18 6.41 3.34
C ALA A 308 12.37 6.76 1.86
N ALA A 309 11.40 6.41 1.03
CA ALA A 309 11.41 6.72 -0.40
C ALA A 309 11.43 8.24 -0.66
N ALA A 310 10.60 9.00 0.05
CA ALA A 310 10.58 10.45 -0.05
C ALA A 310 11.93 11.07 0.37
N TYR A 311 12.51 10.63 1.49
CA TYR A 311 13.84 11.06 1.95
C TYR A 311 14.94 10.70 0.96
N ALA A 312 14.87 9.53 0.33
CA ALA A 312 15.82 9.15 -0.71
C ALA A 312 15.72 10.08 -1.93
N GLY A 313 14.50 10.40 -2.38
CA GLY A 313 14.24 11.38 -3.45
C GLY A 313 14.72 12.79 -3.12
N ASP A 314 14.68 13.20 -1.85
CA ASP A 314 15.19 14.48 -1.34
C ASP A 314 16.71 14.49 -1.10
N GLY A 315 17.40 13.36 -1.27
CA GLY A 315 18.84 13.24 -1.03
C GLY A 315 19.24 12.96 0.42
N ARG A 316 18.28 12.71 1.32
CA ARG A 316 18.49 12.42 2.74
C ARG A 316 18.74 10.92 3.00
N MET A 317 19.79 10.37 2.39
CA MET A 317 20.04 8.92 2.36
C MET A 317 20.17 8.26 3.74
N ASP A 318 20.83 8.90 4.70
CA ASP A 318 20.95 8.37 6.07
C ASP A 318 19.58 8.27 6.76
N ALA A 319 18.71 9.27 6.56
CA ALA A 319 17.36 9.28 7.12
C ALA A 319 16.47 8.24 6.43
N ALA A 320 16.63 8.07 5.11
CA ALA A 320 15.95 7.05 4.35
C ALA A 320 16.32 5.63 4.81
N ALA A 321 17.62 5.36 5.01
CA ALA A 321 18.10 4.09 5.55
C ALA A 321 17.58 3.83 6.97
N ALA A 322 17.52 4.86 7.83
CA ALA A 322 16.94 4.75 9.16
C ALA A 322 15.44 4.40 9.13
N ASP A 323 14.68 4.95 8.18
CA ASP A 323 13.26 4.60 8.01
C ASP A 323 13.05 3.21 7.41
N LEU A 324 13.93 2.72 6.53
CA LEU A 324 13.89 1.30 6.12
C LEU A 324 14.10 0.37 7.33
N GLN A 325 14.99 0.74 8.25
CA GLN A 325 15.16 -0.01 9.49
C GLN A 325 13.89 0.02 10.35
N ARG A 326 13.28 1.20 10.55
CA ARG A 326 12.02 1.34 11.31
C ARG A 326 10.86 0.59 10.67
N MET A 327 10.78 0.57 9.34
CA MET A 327 9.82 -0.23 8.57
C MET A 327 9.96 -1.72 8.94
N SER A 328 11.17 -2.27 8.84
CA SER A 328 11.44 -3.67 9.21
C SER A 328 11.17 -3.96 10.70
N GLU A 329 11.55 -3.05 11.60
CA GLU A 329 11.25 -3.19 13.03
C GLU A 329 9.73 -3.19 13.30
N THR A 330 8.99 -2.30 12.64
CA THR A 330 7.52 -2.20 12.77
C THR A 330 6.85 -3.47 12.24
N SER A 331 7.19 -3.93 11.03
CA SER A 331 6.66 -5.19 10.47
C SER A 331 6.98 -6.39 11.36
N SER A 332 8.16 -6.45 11.98
CA SER A 332 8.50 -7.55 12.89
C SER A 332 7.76 -7.55 14.23
N THR A 333 7.31 -6.37 14.70
CA THR A 333 6.69 -6.20 16.03
C THR A 333 5.17 -6.19 15.97
N THR A 334 4.60 -5.67 14.88
CA THR A 334 3.18 -5.65 14.59
C THR A 334 2.94 -6.18 13.17
N PRO A 335 3.14 -7.49 12.94
CA PRO A 335 3.01 -8.08 11.62
C PRO A 335 1.57 -8.01 11.13
N THR A 336 1.41 -7.53 9.90
CA THR A 336 0.15 -7.48 9.17
C THR A 336 0.44 -7.92 7.74
N TYR A 337 -0.56 -8.45 7.03
CA TYR A 337 -0.40 -8.81 5.62
C TYR A 337 0.17 -7.63 4.80
N TYR A 338 -0.42 -6.45 4.97
CA TYR A 338 -0.04 -5.26 4.20
C TYR A 338 1.32 -4.71 4.62
N GLY A 339 1.63 -4.73 5.92
CA GLY A 339 2.91 -4.28 6.46
C GLY A 339 4.06 -5.17 6.01
N ASP A 340 3.87 -6.49 6.00
CA ASP A 340 4.88 -7.45 5.58
C ASP A 340 5.07 -7.43 4.05
N ALA A 341 3.97 -7.29 3.28
CA ALA A 341 4.03 -7.09 1.84
C ALA A 341 4.90 -5.87 1.49
N TRP A 342 4.61 -4.71 2.09
CA TRP A 342 5.35 -3.48 1.80
C TRP A 342 6.73 -3.43 2.43
N ASN A 343 6.98 -4.15 3.53
CA ASN A 343 8.34 -4.35 4.01
C ASN A 343 9.21 -5.10 2.98
N ALA A 344 8.66 -6.16 2.36
CA ALA A 344 9.38 -6.92 1.34
C ALA A 344 9.47 -6.16 0.00
N LEU A 345 8.37 -5.58 -0.48
CA LEU A 345 8.32 -4.81 -1.74
C LEU A 345 9.20 -3.56 -1.66
N ALA A 346 9.10 -2.74 -0.62
CA ALA A 346 9.92 -1.54 -0.51
C ALA A 346 11.41 -1.88 -0.33
N THR A 347 11.74 -2.98 0.34
CA THR A 347 13.14 -3.48 0.38
C THR A 347 13.63 -3.76 -1.04
N ALA A 348 12.87 -4.52 -1.83
CA ALA A 348 13.21 -4.84 -3.21
C ALA A 348 13.30 -3.57 -4.09
N MET A 349 12.27 -2.72 -4.08
CA MET A 349 12.16 -1.54 -4.94
C MET A 349 13.16 -0.43 -4.61
N LEU A 350 13.51 -0.25 -3.33
CA LEU A 350 14.35 0.87 -2.91
C LEU A 350 15.82 0.50 -2.74
N SER A 351 16.15 -0.78 -2.60
CA SER A 351 17.52 -1.24 -2.29
C SER A 351 18.11 -2.20 -3.32
N ASP A 352 17.32 -2.70 -4.27
CA ASP A 352 17.72 -3.72 -5.24
C ASP A 352 17.16 -3.40 -6.65
N ASP A 353 17.83 -3.86 -7.70
CA ASP A 353 17.40 -3.68 -9.09
C ASP A 353 16.68 -4.92 -9.65
N VAL A 354 16.42 -5.95 -8.81
CA VAL A 354 15.76 -7.21 -9.21
C VAL A 354 14.38 -7.03 -9.84
N LEU A 355 13.69 -5.91 -9.56
CA LEU A 355 12.41 -5.56 -10.18
C LEU A 355 12.56 -4.62 -11.39
N ALA A 356 13.78 -4.42 -11.91
CA ALA A 356 14.12 -3.52 -13.01
C ALA A 356 13.83 -2.02 -12.74
N GLY A 357 13.87 -1.62 -11.47
CA GLY A 357 13.92 -0.22 -11.05
C GLY A 357 15.34 0.32 -10.93
N CYS A 358 15.47 1.59 -10.52
CA CYS A 358 16.72 2.23 -10.17
C CYS A 358 16.73 2.55 -8.66
N PRO A 359 17.04 1.57 -7.78
CA PRO A 359 16.92 1.72 -6.35
C PRO A 359 17.80 2.85 -5.81
N PRO A 360 17.25 3.85 -5.11
CA PRO A 360 18.04 4.97 -4.60
C PRO A 360 18.91 4.61 -3.38
N LEU A 361 18.70 3.44 -2.75
CA LEU A 361 19.40 3.01 -1.53
C LEU A 361 20.36 1.83 -1.75
N GLY A 362 20.62 1.44 -3.01
CA GLY A 362 21.67 0.49 -3.36
C GLY A 362 23.07 1.02 -2.98
N GLU A 363 23.90 0.20 -2.33
CA GLU A 363 25.33 0.42 -2.01
C GLU A 363 25.74 1.45 -0.92
N SER A 364 24.84 2.17 -0.23
CA SER A 364 25.24 3.22 0.74
C SER A 364 25.10 2.93 2.24
N ALA A 365 24.70 1.72 2.68
CA ALA A 365 24.48 1.42 4.10
C ALA A 365 25.76 1.01 4.89
N SER A 366 26.89 1.71 4.73
CA SER A 366 28.07 1.53 5.60
C SER A 366 28.86 2.82 5.89
N ALA A 367 28.66 3.31 7.12
CA ALA A 367 29.54 4.13 7.98
C ALA A 367 29.50 5.68 7.90
N ALA A 368 29.01 6.29 9.00
CA ALA A 368 29.30 7.66 9.47
C ALA A 368 30.70 7.77 10.15
N PRO A 369 31.29 8.96 10.47
CA PRO A 369 30.57 10.21 10.84
C PRO A 369 31.12 11.59 10.33
N ALA A 370 30.20 12.55 10.38
CA ALA A 370 30.30 13.98 10.75
C ALA A 370 31.26 14.96 10.02
N GLY A 371 30.67 16.00 9.43
CA GLY A 371 31.32 17.28 9.12
C GLY A 371 30.30 18.40 8.90
N ALA A 372 30.20 19.32 9.85
CA ALA A 372 29.34 20.51 9.82
C ALA A 372 29.89 21.63 8.93
N ALA A 373 29.02 22.38 8.22
CA ALA A 373 29.20 23.81 7.94
C ALA A 373 27.93 24.51 7.43
N ASP A 374 27.80 25.76 7.89
CA ASP A 374 26.74 26.78 7.81
C ASP A 374 26.16 27.23 6.44
N ALA A 375 24.84 27.49 6.48
CA ALA A 375 24.07 28.70 6.15
C ALA A 375 24.42 29.61 4.93
N ALA A 376 23.39 29.95 4.13
CA ALA A 376 22.97 31.33 3.84
C ALA A 376 21.62 31.40 3.08
N ALA A 377 20.81 32.41 3.44
CA ALA A 377 19.46 32.68 2.99
C ALA A 377 19.35 33.41 1.64
N GLY A 378 18.16 33.33 1.02
CA GLY A 378 17.71 34.18 -0.09
C GLY A 378 16.18 34.20 -0.21
N THR A 379 15.59 35.39 -0.15
CA THR A 379 14.15 35.72 0.02
C THR A 379 13.36 35.94 -1.29
N SER A 380 12.01 35.83 -1.15
CA SER A 380 10.92 36.50 -1.91
C SER A 380 10.50 35.84 -3.24
N SER A 381 9.23 35.74 -3.65
CA SER A 381 7.95 36.36 -3.26
C SER A 381 6.85 35.72 -4.13
N ALA A 382 5.63 35.50 -3.61
CA ALA A 382 4.39 35.76 -4.35
C ALA A 382 3.16 35.69 -3.43
N ALA A 383 2.32 36.73 -3.48
CA ALA A 383 0.98 36.70 -2.92
C ALA A 383 -0.04 36.94 -4.05
N SER A 384 -1.04 36.05 -4.06
CA SER A 384 -2.47 36.25 -4.34
C SER A 384 -2.99 36.55 -5.75
N GLY A 385 -3.92 35.69 -6.20
CA GLY A 385 -5.01 36.05 -7.12
C GLY A 385 -5.72 34.86 -7.78
N PHE A 386 -6.55 34.10 -7.05
CA PHE A 386 -7.52 33.17 -7.66
C PHE A 386 -8.94 33.76 -7.59
N GLN A 387 -9.65 33.67 -8.72
CA GLN A 387 -11.08 34.00 -8.83
C GLN A 387 -11.93 32.77 -8.50
N ASP A 388 -13.10 33.06 -7.93
CA ASP A 388 -14.13 32.13 -7.45
C ASP A 388 -14.74 31.29 -8.58
N PRO A 389 -14.75 29.94 -8.52
CA PRO A 389 -15.45 29.10 -9.49
C PRO A 389 -16.95 28.96 -9.18
N VAL A 390 -17.73 28.86 -10.25
CA VAL A 390 -19.19 28.70 -10.27
C VAL A 390 -19.60 27.36 -9.65
N ALA A 391 -20.62 27.39 -8.79
CA ALA A 391 -21.11 26.24 -8.02
C ALA A 391 -21.57 25.04 -8.89
N ALA A 392 -21.01 23.88 -8.60
CA ALA A 392 -21.47 22.56 -9.04
C ALA A 392 -22.82 22.19 -8.40
N PRO A 393 -23.64 21.30 -9.02
CA PRO A 393 -24.87 20.80 -8.39
C PRO A 393 -24.54 20.09 -7.06
N SER A 394 -25.37 20.31 -6.04
CA SER A 394 -25.10 19.93 -4.65
C SER A 394 -24.94 18.42 -4.43
N ALA A 395 -23.92 18.06 -3.64
CA ALA A 395 -23.74 16.75 -3.01
C ALA A 395 -24.99 16.34 -2.20
N SER A 396 -25.26 15.04 -2.12
CA SER A 396 -26.35 14.52 -1.27
C SER A 396 -26.06 14.85 0.20
N THR A 397 -27.02 15.46 0.89
CA THR A 397 -26.95 15.72 2.34
C THR A 397 -27.60 14.59 3.15
N ALA A 398 -27.67 13.38 2.58
CA ALA A 398 -28.32 12.24 3.21
C ALA A 398 -27.52 11.75 4.42
N THR A 399 -28.22 11.40 5.49
CA THR A 399 -27.65 10.81 6.71
C THR A 399 -28.34 9.48 6.97
N PRO A 400 -27.66 8.48 7.56
CA PRO A 400 -28.33 7.25 7.95
C PRO A 400 -29.21 7.53 9.16
N VAL A 401 -30.47 7.11 9.09
CA VAL A 401 -31.49 7.43 10.11
C VAL A 401 -32.02 6.20 10.81
N HIS A 402 -31.85 5.00 10.23
CA HIS A 402 -32.43 3.78 10.79
C HIS A 402 -31.65 2.53 10.38
N LEU A 403 -31.44 1.62 11.34
CA LEU A 403 -30.78 0.33 11.18
C LEU A 403 -31.77 -0.80 11.48
N SER A 404 -31.80 -1.80 10.59
CA SER A 404 -32.52 -3.06 10.78
C SER A 404 -31.57 -4.25 10.65
N ILE A 405 -31.60 -5.17 11.61
CA ILE A 405 -30.92 -6.48 11.57
C ILE A 405 -31.92 -7.56 11.99
N PRO A 406 -32.70 -8.11 11.03
CA PRO A 406 -33.83 -8.99 11.35
C PRO A 406 -33.45 -10.27 12.12
N ALA A 407 -32.29 -10.85 11.83
CA ALA A 407 -31.85 -12.12 12.43
C ALA A 407 -31.72 -12.06 13.97
N ILE A 408 -31.45 -10.87 14.51
CA ILE A 408 -31.30 -10.61 15.95
C ILE A 408 -32.35 -9.64 16.49
N GLY A 409 -33.32 -9.24 15.66
CA GLY A 409 -34.44 -8.38 16.04
C GLY A 409 -34.06 -6.93 16.37
N VAL A 410 -32.92 -6.44 15.85
CA VAL A 410 -32.52 -5.04 16.02
C VAL A 410 -33.28 -4.17 15.05
N GLU A 411 -34.00 -3.18 15.58
CA GLU A 411 -34.65 -2.09 14.86
C GLU A 411 -34.38 -0.81 15.65
N SER A 412 -33.52 0.06 15.16
CA SER A 412 -33.07 1.24 15.89
C SER A 412 -32.94 2.45 14.98
N ASP A 413 -33.30 3.62 15.49
CA ASP A 413 -32.87 4.88 14.90
C ASP A 413 -31.36 5.05 15.12
N LEU A 414 -30.72 5.76 14.19
CA LEU A 414 -29.28 6.02 14.23
C LEU A 414 -29.01 7.43 14.74
N ILE A 415 -28.09 7.52 15.71
CA ILE A 415 -27.50 8.78 16.16
C ILE A 415 -26.14 9.00 15.52
N GLY A 416 -25.66 10.23 15.59
CA GLY A 416 -24.29 10.57 15.23
C GLY A 416 -23.28 10.22 16.31
N LEU A 417 -22.17 9.61 15.91
CA LEU A 417 -20.97 9.41 16.73
C LEU A 417 -19.80 10.18 16.12
N ASP A 418 -18.94 10.70 16.99
CA ASP A 418 -17.67 11.32 16.64
C ASP A 418 -16.53 10.63 17.38
N ARG A 419 -15.29 11.00 17.03
CA ARG A 419 -14.11 10.53 17.73
C ARG A 419 -13.82 11.39 18.96
N GLY A 420 -13.43 10.72 20.04
CA GLY A 420 -12.90 11.34 21.24
C GLY A 420 -11.49 11.89 21.00
N ALA A 421 -10.98 12.63 21.98
CA ALA A 421 -9.62 13.20 21.93
C ALA A 421 -8.51 12.13 21.95
N ASP A 422 -8.85 10.90 22.31
CA ASP A 422 -8.01 9.70 22.28
C ASP A 422 -8.00 9.00 20.92
N GLY A 423 -8.79 9.50 19.96
CA GLY A 423 -8.85 8.99 18.60
C GLY A 423 -9.79 7.79 18.42
N TRP A 424 -10.57 7.39 19.44
CA TRP A 424 -11.57 6.32 19.32
C TRP A 424 -12.96 6.86 19.04
N ILE A 425 -13.80 6.10 18.34
CA ILE A 425 -15.23 6.44 18.21
C ILE A 425 -15.88 6.35 19.60
N GLU A 426 -16.46 7.45 20.06
CA GLU A 426 -17.14 7.47 21.35
C GLU A 426 -18.42 6.65 21.27
N ALA A 427 -18.56 5.65 22.14
CA ALA A 427 -19.79 4.86 22.22
C ALA A 427 -20.97 5.76 22.65
N PRO A 428 -22.21 5.43 22.21
CA PRO A 428 -23.41 6.14 22.64
C PRO A 428 -23.50 6.28 24.17
N THR A 429 -23.98 7.43 24.67
CA THR A 429 -24.21 7.61 26.13
C THR A 429 -25.39 6.75 26.61
N ASP A 430 -26.37 6.52 25.75
CA ASP A 430 -27.48 5.62 26.01
C ASP A 430 -27.10 4.20 25.57
N PHE A 431 -27.22 3.22 26.47
CA PHE A 431 -26.82 1.84 26.20
C PHE A 431 -27.68 1.18 25.10
N ASP A 432 -28.92 1.64 24.92
CA ASP A 432 -29.83 1.10 23.89
C ASP A 432 -29.78 1.88 22.57
N ALA A 433 -28.97 2.93 22.47
CA ALA A 433 -28.81 3.68 21.23
C ALA A 433 -27.78 3.03 20.30
N VAL A 434 -28.02 3.13 19.00
CA VAL A 434 -27.09 2.72 17.95
C VAL A 434 -26.59 3.97 17.24
N GLY A 435 -25.28 4.07 17.05
CA GLY A 435 -24.68 5.24 16.42
C GLY A 435 -23.88 4.91 15.16
N TRP A 436 -23.91 5.82 14.20
CA TRP A 436 -23.06 5.81 13.00
C TRP A 436 -21.92 6.82 13.16
N TYR A 437 -20.73 6.45 12.72
CA TYR A 437 -19.58 7.37 12.74
C TYR A 437 -19.74 8.44 11.66
N GLU A 438 -20.07 9.68 12.05
CA GLU A 438 -20.53 10.71 11.13
C GLU A 438 -19.47 11.27 10.18
N ARG A 439 -18.20 11.06 10.51
CA ARG A 439 -17.07 11.47 9.67
C ARG A 439 -16.56 10.34 8.76
N GLY A 440 -17.20 9.16 8.85
CA GLY A 440 -16.89 8.00 8.03
C GLY A 440 -17.70 7.95 6.74
N VAL A 441 -17.61 6.82 6.05
CA VAL A 441 -18.36 6.56 4.81
C VAL A 441 -19.86 6.47 5.11
N LEU A 442 -20.67 7.09 4.25
CA LEU A 442 -22.13 6.97 4.30
C LEU A 442 -22.51 5.53 3.92
N PRO A 443 -23.31 4.80 4.72
CA PRO A 443 -23.67 3.41 4.41
C PRO A 443 -24.23 3.28 2.99
N GLY A 444 -23.57 2.50 2.14
CA GLY A 444 -23.91 2.21 0.74
C GLY A 444 -23.15 3.06 -0.28
N GLU A 445 -22.25 3.95 0.17
CA GLU A 445 -21.17 4.52 -0.65
C GLU A 445 -19.90 3.66 -0.53
N VAL A 446 -18.96 3.82 -1.46
CA VAL A 446 -17.70 3.07 -1.50
C VAL A 446 -16.87 3.28 -0.23
N GLY A 447 -16.41 2.18 0.37
CA GLY A 447 -15.65 2.15 1.62
C GLY A 447 -16.46 1.62 2.81
N PRO A 448 -15.82 1.45 3.98
CA PRO A 448 -16.48 0.88 5.14
C PRO A 448 -17.24 1.96 5.94
N ALA A 449 -18.56 1.88 5.95
CA ALA A 449 -19.36 2.62 6.90
C ALA A 449 -19.33 1.95 8.28
N VAL A 450 -19.24 2.73 9.36
CA VAL A 450 -19.05 2.18 10.72
C VAL A 450 -20.25 2.49 11.60
N ILE A 451 -20.81 1.46 12.22
CA ILE A 451 -21.89 1.55 13.19
C ILE A 451 -21.43 0.90 14.50
N ALA A 452 -21.69 1.54 15.63
CA ALA A 452 -21.31 1.04 16.94
C ALA A 452 -22.44 1.18 17.98
N ALA A 453 -22.53 0.20 18.89
CA ALA A 453 -23.41 0.25 20.06
C ALA A 453 -22.93 -0.69 21.17
N HIS A 454 -23.56 -0.59 22.35
CA HIS A 454 -23.21 -1.40 23.52
C HIS A 454 -23.75 -2.83 23.44
N VAL A 455 -22.96 -3.77 23.98
CA VAL A 455 -23.36 -5.19 24.12
C VAL A 455 -24.26 -5.39 25.35
N ASP A 456 -24.01 -4.65 26.42
CA ASP A 456 -24.79 -4.68 27.65
C ASP A 456 -24.77 -3.33 28.39
N SER A 457 -25.43 -3.30 29.53
CA SER A 457 -25.55 -2.16 30.43
C SER A 457 -25.38 -2.63 31.88
N PRO A 458 -25.19 -1.72 32.85
CA PRO A 458 -25.13 -2.07 34.28
C PRO A 458 -26.38 -2.81 34.81
N THR A 459 -27.48 -2.79 34.06
CA THR A 459 -28.77 -3.38 34.47
C THR A 459 -29.20 -4.58 33.63
N GLY A 460 -28.48 -4.93 32.56
CA GLY A 460 -28.83 -6.06 31.69
C GLY A 460 -28.36 -5.89 30.25
N PRO A 461 -28.79 -6.81 29.35
CA PRO A 461 -28.51 -6.75 27.91
C PRO A 461 -28.82 -5.38 27.29
N ALA A 462 -28.03 -4.97 26.29
CA ALA A 462 -28.22 -3.77 25.49
C ALA A 462 -28.52 -4.13 24.02
N VAL A 463 -28.64 -3.12 23.15
CA VAL A 463 -29.11 -3.29 21.76
C VAL A 463 -28.28 -4.28 20.93
N PHE A 464 -26.96 -4.38 21.14
CA PHE A 464 -26.09 -5.34 20.43
C PHE A 464 -25.74 -6.60 21.25
N PHE A 465 -26.50 -6.92 22.32
CA PHE A 465 -26.28 -8.13 23.11
C PHE A 465 -26.26 -9.43 22.27
N ASP A 466 -27.14 -9.49 21.27
CA ASP A 466 -27.30 -10.66 20.40
C ASP A 466 -26.46 -10.57 19.11
N LEU A 467 -25.65 -9.52 18.92
CA LEU A 467 -24.77 -9.36 17.76
C LEU A 467 -23.86 -10.58 17.49
N PRO A 468 -23.28 -11.25 18.51
CA PRO A 468 -22.49 -12.47 18.30
C PRO A 468 -23.27 -13.67 17.74
N LYS A 469 -24.60 -13.60 17.64
CA LYS A 469 -25.44 -14.65 17.05
C LYS A 469 -25.61 -14.51 15.54
N LEU A 470 -25.14 -13.41 14.95
CA LEU A 470 -25.15 -13.24 13.50
C LEU A 470 -24.24 -14.27 12.82
N ALA A 471 -24.63 -14.66 11.62
CA ALA A 471 -23.86 -15.54 10.76
C ALA A 471 -23.69 -14.92 9.37
N PRO A 472 -22.65 -15.31 8.61
CA PRO A 472 -22.56 -14.96 7.21
C PRO A 472 -23.85 -15.32 6.45
N GLY A 473 -24.35 -14.39 5.65
CA GLY A 473 -25.64 -14.48 4.97
C GLY A 473 -26.80 -13.75 5.65
N ASP A 474 -26.66 -13.33 6.91
CA ASP A 474 -27.66 -12.49 7.57
C ASP A 474 -27.70 -11.08 6.94
N THR A 475 -28.89 -10.50 6.82
CA THR A 475 -29.08 -9.19 6.17
C THR A 475 -29.05 -8.04 7.15
N VAL A 476 -28.51 -6.91 6.72
CA VAL A 476 -28.53 -5.63 7.43
C VAL A 476 -29.03 -4.54 6.50
N SER A 477 -29.98 -3.72 6.92
CA SER A 477 -30.52 -2.61 6.11
C SER A 477 -30.33 -1.29 6.83
N VAL A 478 -29.81 -0.29 6.12
CA VAL A 478 -29.64 1.08 6.62
C VAL A 478 -30.44 2.06 5.79
N ARG A 479 -31.49 2.63 6.37
CA ARG A 479 -32.31 3.66 5.70
C ARG A 479 -31.68 5.04 5.90
N ARG A 480 -31.68 5.84 4.82
CA ARG A 480 -31.13 7.20 4.79
C ARG A 480 -32.24 8.26 4.84
N SER A 481 -31.88 9.48 5.19
CA SER A 481 -32.82 10.61 5.36
C SER A 481 -33.47 11.07 4.06
N ASP A 482 -32.92 10.71 2.91
CA ASP A 482 -33.50 10.91 1.58
C ASP A 482 -34.56 9.85 1.20
N GLY A 483 -34.78 8.84 2.05
CA GLY A 483 -35.71 7.75 1.85
C GLY A 483 -35.13 6.52 1.13
N THR A 484 -33.86 6.56 0.70
CA THR A 484 -33.16 5.39 0.15
C THR A 484 -32.77 4.40 1.26
N THR A 485 -32.47 3.15 0.89
CA THR A 485 -32.00 2.12 1.81
C THR A 485 -30.79 1.43 1.20
N ALA A 486 -29.72 1.29 1.98
CA ALA A 486 -28.55 0.49 1.65
C ALA A 486 -28.70 -0.86 2.34
N ASP A 487 -28.75 -1.93 1.55
CA ASP A 487 -28.86 -3.30 2.03
C ASP A 487 -27.48 -3.97 1.99
N PHE A 488 -27.17 -4.75 3.01
CA PHE A 488 -25.91 -5.44 3.19
C PHE A 488 -26.15 -6.90 3.60
N VAL A 489 -25.17 -7.75 3.30
CA VAL A 489 -25.10 -9.15 3.75
C VAL A 489 -23.86 -9.33 4.61
N VAL A 490 -24.03 -9.90 5.80
CA VAL A 490 -22.94 -10.24 6.71
C VAL A 490 -22.02 -11.25 6.02
N THR A 491 -20.71 -11.00 6.06
CA THR A 491 -19.68 -11.87 5.50
C THR A 491 -18.79 -12.48 6.56
N GLY A 492 -18.61 -11.83 7.72
CA GLY A 492 -17.72 -12.32 8.76
C GLY A 492 -17.92 -11.67 10.12
N LEU A 493 -17.45 -12.37 11.15
CA LEU A 493 -17.42 -11.90 12.52
C LEU A 493 -16.02 -12.13 13.08
N GLN A 494 -15.43 -11.11 13.70
CA GLN A 494 -14.10 -11.17 14.28
C GLN A 494 -14.11 -10.57 15.68
N THR A 495 -13.64 -11.31 16.69
CA THR A 495 -13.38 -10.77 18.02
C THR A 495 -11.91 -10.38 18.12
N VAL A 496 -11.65 -9.16 18.56
CA VAL A 496 -10.33 -8.53 18.58
C VAL A 496 -10.09 -7.88 19.95
N GLU A 497 -8.92 -8.10 20.53
CA GLU A 497 -8.56 -7.42 21.78
C GLU A 497 -8.46 -5.92 21.52
N LYS A 498 -8.92 -5.09 22.46
CA LYS A 498 -8.94 -3.63 22.27
C LYS A 498 -7.54 -3.02 22.17
N ASP A 499 -6.59 -3.59 22.89
CA ASP A 499 -5.20 -3.13 22.90
C ASP A 499 -4.46 -3.44 21.58
N THR A 500 -4.98 -4.38 20.79
CA THR A 500 -4.43 -4.79 19.48
C THR A 500 -5.47 -4.68 18.37
N PHE A 501 -6.51 -3.86 18.60
CA PHE A 501 -7.64 -3.73 17.67
C PHE A 501 -7.10 -3.35 16.29
N PRO A 502 -7.36 -4.16 15.25
CA PRO A 502 -6.71 -3.99 13.95
C PRO A 502 -7.41 -2.90 13.15
N THR A 503 -7.22 -1.64 13.56
CA THR A 503 -7.77 -0.42 12.95
C THR A 503 -7.66 -0.46 11.43
N ALA A 504 -6.51 -0.87 10.90
CA ALA A 504 -6.27 -1.01 9.46
C ALA A 504 -7.23 -2.00 8.78
N SER A 505 -7.46 -3.20 9.33
CA SER A 505 -8.38 -4.18 8.72
C SER A 505 -9.86 -3.76 8.80
N ILE A 506 -10.20 -2.91 9.78
CA ILE A 506 -11.58 -2.51 10.05
C ILE A 506 -11.95 -1.21 9.33
N TYR A 507 -11.03 -0.26 9.21
CA TYR A 507 -11.28 1.07 8.67
C TYR A 507 -10.58 1.36 7.33
N ALA A 508 -9.67 0.49 6.85
CA ALA A 508 -9.02 0.72 5.57
C ALA A 508 -10.04 0.88 4.44
N PRO A 509 -9.77 1.79 3.49
CA PRO A 509 -10.59 1.93 2.29
C PRO A 509 -10.75 0.58 1.58
N VAL A 510 -11.97 0.34 1.13
CA VAL A 510 -12.33 -0.79 0.27
C VAL A 510 -13.05 -0.21 -0.94
N PRO A 511 -12.81 -0.71 -2.16
CA PRO A 511 -13.37 -0.13 -3.38
C PRO A 511 -14.88 -0.41 -3.54
N THR A 512 -15.50 -1.09 -2.58
CA THR A 512 -16.94 -1.43 -2.55
C THR A 512 -17.64 -0.85 -1.33
N PRO A 513 -18.97 -0.64 -1.36
CA PRO A 513 -19.72 -0.29 -0.17
C PRO A 513 -19.72 -1.43 0.84
N GLU A 514 -19.16 -1.17 2.01
CA GLU A 514 -19.10 -2.12 3.10
C GLU A 514 -19.63 -1.51 4.40
N LEU A 515 -19.97 -2.38 5.35
CA LEU A 515 -20.46 -2.02 6.67
C LEU A 515 -19.64 -2.75 7.74
N ARG A 516 -19.29 -2.03 8.80
CA ARG A 516 -18.65 -2.54 10.01
C ARG A 516 -19.58 -2.27 11.19
N ILE A 517 -20.03 -3.32 11.86
CA ILE A 517 -20.87 -3.20 13.07
C ILE A 517 -20.04 -3.63 14.26
N VAL A 518 -19.78 -2.71 15.18
CA VAL A 518 -18.83 -2.88 16.28
C VAL A 518 -19.56 -2.89 17.63
N THR A 519 -19.21 -3.83 18.50
CA THR A 519 -19.65 -3.84 19.90
C THR A 519 -18.58 -4.36 20.84
N CYS A 520 -18.75 -4.17 22.15
CA CYS A 520 -17.85 -4.72 23.16
C CYS A 520 -17.96 -6.25 23.24
N ALA A 521 -16.85 -6.94 23.50
CA ALA A 521 -16.79 -8.39 23.61
C ALA A 521 -15.75 -8.85 24.66
N GLY A 522 -15.63 -10.16 24.86
CA GLY A 522 -14.60 -10.70 25.75
C GLY A 522 -14.93 -10.61 27.23
N ALA A 523 -13.90 -10.75 28.07
CA ALA A 523 -14.04 -10.69 29.52
C ALA A 523 -14.21 -9.25 30.02
N TRP A 524 -15.03 -9.06 31.06
CA TRP A 524 -15.09 -7.79 31.78
C TRP A 524 -13.87 -7.64 32.69
N ASP A 525 -13.11 -6.55 32.53
CA ASP A 525 -12.05 -6.18 33.45
C ASP A 525 -12.58 -5.19 34.52
N PRO A 526 -12.72 -5.61 35.79
CA PRO A 526 -13.20 -4.74 36.85
C PRO A 526 -12.20 -3.65 37.27
N ALA A 527 -10.92 -3.73 36.86
CA ALA A 527 -9.92 -2.72 37.17
C ALA A 527 -10.04 -1.49 36.26
N THR A 528 -10.33 -1.72 34.98
CA THR A 528 -10.53 -0.67 33.97
C THR A 528 -12.01 -0.29 33.82
N GLY A 529 -12.93 -1.18 34.20
CA GLY A 529 -14.37 -0.96 34.03
C GLY A 529 -14.81 -1.12 32.57
N HIS A 530 -14.09 -1.91 31.79
CA HIS A 530 -14.34 -2.13 30.37
C HIS A 530 -14.18 -3.62 30.00
N TYR A 531 -14.86 -4.00 28.93
CA TYR A 531 -14.60 -5.22 28.19
C TYR A 531 -13.24 -5.18 27.50
N VAL A 532 -12.50 -6.29 27.52
CA VAL A 532 -11.15 -6.36 26.95
C VAL A 532 -11.12 -6.51 25.42
N ASP A 533 -12.22 -6.96 24.82
CA ASP A 533 -12.31 -7.17 23.36
C ASP A 533 -13.41 -6.31 22.73
N ASN A 534 -13.38 -6.22 21.41
CA ASN A 534 -14.49 -5.81 20.56
C ASN A 534 -14.87 -6.96 19.62
N LEU A 535 -16.15 -7.10 19.33
CA LEU A 535 -16.65 -7.88 18.21
C LEU A 535 -16.89 -6.93 17.05
N VAL A 536 -16.33 -7.27 15.88
CA VAL A 536 -16.59 -6.59 14.62
C VAL A 536 -17.31 -7.54 13.68
N VAL A 537 -18.47 -7.11 13.20
CA VAL A 537 -19.22 -7.77 12.12
C VAL A 537 -18.95 -7.02 10.83
N THR A 538 -18.52 -7.75 9.82
CA THR A 538 -18.27 -7.24 8.46
C THR A 538 -19.46 -7.62 7.59
N ALA A 539 -19.97 -6.67 6.82
CA ALA A 539 -20.99 -6.89 5.81
C ALA A 539 -20.67 -6.10 4.54
N VAL A 540 -21.12 -6.61 3.39
CA VAL A 540 -20.92 -5.99 2.06
C VAL A 540 -22.27 -5.69 1.43
N ALA A 541 -22.35 -4.72 0.51
CA ALA A 541 -23.61 -4.41 -0.17
C ALA A 541 -24.25 -5.65 -0.82
N ALA A 542 -25.58 -5.76 -0.70
CA ALA A 542 -26.39 -6.91 -1.08
C ALA A 542 -26.77 -6.96 -2.57
#